data_AF-A0AAE2YFC7-F1
#
_entry.id   AF-A0AAE2YFC7-F1
#
_cell.length_a   1.000
_cell.length_b   1.000
_cell.length_c   1.000
_cell.angle_alpha   90.00
_cell.angle_beta   90.00
_cell.angle_gamma   90.00
#
_symmetry.space_group_name_H-M   'P 1'
#
loop_
_entity.id
_entity.type
_entity.pdbx_description
1 polymer ?
#
loop_
_entity_poly.entity_id
_entity_poly.type
_entity_poly.pdbx_seq_one_letter_code
_entity_poly.pdbx_strand_id
1 'polypeptide(L)'
;MNILETAEDRRLKRRRLLATAMIFVGGILILINGYYWSVNSRIAHFIWSGAYRMTWWSPTGHIPLFYWGVTCGILVLLGAVLTLVPRDSISAFGTGFAMLLSIFSVVASGGWMIGFILVIVGGILRAL
;
A
#
# COMPACT_ATOMS: atom_id res chain seq x y z
N MET A 1 28.57 7.21 30.59
CA MET A 1 27.30 6.85 29.93
C MET A 1 26.90 8.05 29.09
N ASN A 2 27.11 7.95 27.78
CA ASN A 2 27.36 9.10 26.89
C ASN A 2 26.06 9.85 26.53
N ILE A 3 26.06 11.17 26.72
CA ILE A 3 24.96 12.06 26.31
C ILE A 3 24.73 11.97 24.78
N LEU A 4 25.78 11.68 24.00
CA LEU A 4 25.74 11.49 22.55
C LEU A 4 24.95 10.23 22.12
N GLU A 5 25.08 9.12 22.84
CA GLU A 5 24.34 7.87 22.58
C GLU A 5 22.82 8.10 22.65
N THR A 6 22.37 8.89 23.62
CA THR A 6 20.94 9.20 23.78
C THR A 6 20.36 10.07 22.66
N ALA A 7 21.19 10.82 21.94
CA ALA A 7 20.74 11.70 20.85
C ALA A 7 20.59 10.94 19.52
N GLU A 8 21.50 10.01 19.22
CA GLU A 8 21.39 9.12 18.07
C GLU A 8 20.21 8.17 18.20
N ASP A 9 20.00 7.57 19.37
CA ASP A 9 18.85 6.70 19.63
C ASP A 9 17.51 7.42 19.44
N ARG A 10 17.44 8.69 19.83
CA ARG A 10 16.23 9.52 19.63
C ARG A 10 16.00 9.84 18.15
N ARG A 11 17.05 10.07 17.37
CA ARG A 11 16.96 10.28 15.91
C ARG A 11 16.51 9.02 15.19
N LEU A 12 17.09 7.86 15.52
CA LEU A 12 16.70 6.54 14.98
C LEU A 12 15.24 6.20 15.28
N LYS A 13 14.79 6.40 16.52
CA LYS A 13 13.38 6.22 16.90
C LYS A 13 12.44 7.12 16.10
N ARG A 14 12.79 8.41 15.93
CA ARG A 14 11.98 9.35 15.13
C ARG A 14 11.91 8.94 13.65
N ARG A 15 13.03 8.51 13.05
CA ARG A 15 13.06 8.04 11.66
C ARG A 15 12.18 6.82 11.45
N ARG A 16 12.28 5.82 12.33
CA ARG A 16 11.42 4.61 12.28
C ARG A 16 9.94 4.96 12.40
N LEU A 17 9.60 5.90 13.27
CA LEU A 17 8.22 6.34 13.47
C LEU A 17 7.68 7.10 12.25
N LEU A 18 8.47 8.02 11.68
CA LEU A 18 8.15 8.72 10.42
C LEU A 18 8.00 7.75 9.26
N ALA A 19 8.93 6.82 9.09
CA ALA A 19 8.89 5.80 8.06
C ALA A 19 7.60 4.96 8.13
N THR A 20 7.24 4.53 9.34
CA THR A 20 6.02 3.76 9.57
C THR A 20 4.77 4.57 9.25
N ALA A 21 4.74 5.84 9.67
CA ALA A 21 3.63 6.74 9.35
C ALA A 21 3.48 6.95 7.83
N MET A 22 4.59 7.10 7.10
CA MET A 22 4.56 7.24 5.64
C MET A 22 4.03 5.98 4.94
N ILE A 23 4.48 4.79 5.35
CA ILE A 23 3.97 3.51 4.82
C ILE A 23 2.48 3.36 5.12
N PHE A 24 2.06 3.73 6.33
CA PHE A 24 0.67 3.63 6.76
C PHE A 24 -0.25 4.59 5.98
N VAL A 25 0.14 5.87 5.87
CA VAL A 25 -0.60 6.86 5.08
C VAL A 25 -0.64 6.47 3.60
N GLY A 26 0.46 5.99 3.05
CA GLY A 26 0.51 5.48 1.68
C GLY A 26 -0.44 4.30 1.47
N GLY A 27 -0.49 3.36 2.42
CA GLY A 27 -1.44 2.25 2.43
C GLY A 27 -2.90 2.69 2.46
N ILE A 28 -3.25 3.70 3.27
CA ILE A 28 -4.59 4.29 3.30
C ILE A 28 -4.94 4.89 1.95
N LEU A 29 -4.03 5.66 1.33
CA LEU A 29 -4.30 6.29 0.03
C LEU A 29 -4.50 5.24 -1.08
N ILE A 30 -3.71 4.16 -1.07
CA ILE A 30 -3.90 3.02 -1.97
C ILE A 30 -5.27 2.38 -1.74
N LEU A 31 -5.67 2.18 -0.49
CA LEU A 31 -6.96 1.58 -0.12
C LEU A 31 -8.14 2.47 -0.55
N ILE A 32 -8.08 3.77 -0.30
CA ILE A 32 -9.09 4.74 -0.72
C ILE A 32 -9.23 4.74 -2.24
N ASN A 33 -8.11 4.78 -2.98
CA ASN A 33 -8.17 4.72 -4.44
C ASN A 33 -8.73 3.38 -4.93
N GLY A 34 -8.28 2.26 -4.37
CA GLY A 34 -8.82 0.94 -4.69
C GLY A 34 -10.32 0.87 -4.44
N TYR A 35 -10.80 1.49 -3.36
CA TYR A 35 -12.22 1.59 -3.05
C TYR A 35 -12.97 2.43 -4.09
N TYR A 36 -12.52 3.65 -4.41
CA TYR A 36 -13.15 4.47 -5.44
C TYR A 36 -13.15 3.81 -6.80
N TRP A 37 -12.06 3.14 -7.18
CA TRP A 37 -11.97 2.39 -8.41
C TRP A 37 -12.98 1.24 -8.41
N SER A 38 -13.09 0.48 -7.31
CA SER A 38 -14.10 -0.58 -7.18
C SER A 38 -15.54 -0.06 -7.26
N VAL A 39 -15.85 1.10 -6.69
CA VAL A 39 -17.18 1.71 -6.70
C VAL A 39 -17.50 2.26 -8.10
N ASN A 40 -16.58 2.99 -8.72
CA ASN A 40 -16.74 3.51 -10.07
C ASN A 40 -16.85 2.39 -11.09
N SER A 41 -16.03 1.35 -10.97
CA SER A 41 -16.15 0.16 -11.80
C SER A 41 -17.47 -0.54 -11.54
N ARG A 42 -18.03 -0.53 -10.32
CA ARG A 42 -19.30 -1.22 -9.99
C ARG A 42 -20.47 -0.45 -10.58
N ILE A 43 -20.45 0.89 -10.48
CA ILE A 43 -21.45 1.77 -11.09
C ILE A 43 -21.34 1.69 -12.61
N ALA A 44 -20.13 1.77 -13.17
CA ALA A 44 -19.88 1.57 -14.59
C ALA A 44 -20.33 0.17 -15.04
N HIS A 45 -20.04 -0.90 -14.29
CA HIS A 45 -20.55 -2.25 -14.55
C HIS A 45 -22.05 -2.36 -14.31
N PHE A 46 -22.70 -1.56 -13.48
CA PHE A 46 -24.15 -1.62 -13.28
C PHE A 46 -24.87 -0.93 -14.44
N ILE A 47 -24.34 0.22 -14.87
CA ILE A 47 -24.78 0.96 -16.07
C ILE A 47 -24.45 0.15 -17.35
N TRP A 48 -23.30 -0.54 -17.39
CA TRP A 48 -22.89 -1.41 -18.49
C TRP A 48 -23.46 -2.83 -18.43
N SER A 49 -23.76 -3.43 -17.27
CA SER A 49 -24.42 -4.74 -17.19
C SER A 49 -25.91 -4.65 -17.49
N GLY A 50 -26.52 -3.47 -17.31
CA GLY A 50 -27.80 -3.13 -17.93
C GLY A 50 -27.72 -2.97 -19.45
N ALA A 51 -26.53 -2.72 -20.03
CA ALA A 51 -26.38 -2.40 -21.45
C ALA A 51 -25.69 -3.49 -22.31
N TYR A 52 -24.78 -4.32 -21.79
CA TYR A 52 -23.87 -5.08 -22.66
C TYR A 52 -23.43 -6.42 -22.08
N ARG A 53 -24.17 -7.46 -22.49
CA ARG A 53 -23.66 -8.79 -22.84
C ARG A 53 -22.60 -8.77 -23.97
N MET A 54 -21.91 -7.67 -24.25
CA MET A 54 -20.85 -7.67 -25.26
C MET A 54 -19.64 -6.86 -24.76
N THR A 55 -18.55 -7.56 -24.50
CA THR A 55 -17.18 -7.17 -24.86
C THR A 55 -16.30 -8.22 -24.21
N TRP A 56 -16.20 -9.34 -24.92
CA TRP A 56 -15.37 -10.51 -24.64
C TRP A 56 -13.85 -10.24 -24.77
N TRP A 57 -13.42 -8.97 -24.76
CA TRP A 57 -12.10 -8.53 -25.22
C TRP A 57 -11.31 -7.75 -24.15
N SER A 58 -11.66 -7.87 -22.87
CA SER A 58 -10.74 -7.51 -21.80
C SER A 58 -9.88 -8.74 -21.47
N PRO A 59 -8.54 -8.68 -21.58
CA PRO A 59 -7.65 -9.82 -21.33
C PRO A 59 -7.65 -10.30 -19.86
N THR A 60 -8.50 -9.71 -19.02
CA THR A 60 -8.65 -10.02 -17.60
C THR A 60 -10.09 -10.36 -17.21
N GLY A 61 -10.97 -10.53 -18.20
CA GLY A 61 -12.43 -10.44 -18.06
C GLY A 61 -13.15 -11.45 -17.16
N HIS A 62 -12.49 -12.36 -16.43
CA HIS A 62 -13.19 -13.42 -15.69
C HIS A 62 -12.74 -13.61 -14.22
N ILE A 63 -11.75 -12.85 -13.76
CA ILE A 63 -11.40 -12.80 -12.33
C ILE A 63 -11.75 -11.38 -11.89
N PRO A 64 -12.55 -11.18 -10.82
CA PRO A 64 -12.94 -9.84 -10.40
C PRO A 64 -11.69 -9.06 -9.94
N LEU A 65 -11.04 -8.38 -10.89
CA LEU A 65 -10.02 -7.36 -10.67
C LEU A 65 -10.54 -6.22 -9.77
N PHE A 66 -11.86 -6.17 -9.60
CA PHE A 66 -12.64 -5.27 -8.78
C PHE A 66 -12.13 -4.97 -7.38
N TYR A 67 -11.36 -5.87 -6.75
CA TYR A 67 -10.89 -5.66 -5.38
C TYR A 67 -9.37 -5.64 -5.23
N TRP A 68 -8.59 -5.75 -6.31
CA TRP A 68 -7.13 -5.85 -6.18
C TRP A 68 -6.52 -4.62 -5.54
N GLY A 69 -6.99 -3.41 -5.86
CA GLY A 69 -6.53 -2.18 -5.21
C GLY A 69 -6.85 -2.15 -3.71
N VAL A 70 -8.05 -2.60 -3.33
CA VAL A 70 -8.48 -2.68 -1.92
C VAL A 70 -7.65 -3.73 -1.18
N THR A 71 -7.50 -4.92 -1.76
CA THR A 71 -6.71 -6.02 -1.20
C THR A 71 -5.24 -5.60 -1.05
N CYS A 72 -4.63 -4.98 -2.06
CA CYS A 72 -3.28 -4.43 -1.96
C CYS A 72 -3.19 -3.37 -0.86
N GLY A 73 -4.15 -2.45 -0.77
CA GLY A 73 -4.20 -1.46 0.31
C GLY A 73 -4.23 -2.10 1.71
N ILE A 74 -5.09 -3.10 1.91
CA ILE A 74 -5.17 -3.85 3.18
C ILE A 74 -3.85 -4.56 3.49
N LEU A 75 -3.26 -5.23 2.49
CA LEU A 75 -2.00 -5.95 2.68
C LEU A 75 -0.81 -5.00 2.92
N VAL A 76 -0.81 -3.80 2.32
CA VAL A 76 0.18 -2.75 2.61
C VAL A 76 0.01 -2.25 4.05
N LEU A 77 -1.22 -2.06 4.52
CA LEU A 77 -1.49 -1.71 5.92
C LEU A 77 -1.05 -2.80 6.89
N LEU A 78 -1.28 -4.07 6.54
CA LEU A 78 -0.74 -5.20 7.30
C LEU A 78 0.79 -5.18 7.33
N GLY A 79 1.44 -4.90 6.20
CA GLY A 79 2.88 -4.67 6.13
C GLY A 79 3.33 -3.54 7.07
N ALA A 80 2.60 -2.41 7.08
CA ALA A 80 2.84 -1.29 7.99
C ALA A 80 2.74 -1.71 9.46
N VAL A 81 1.74 -2.50 9.84
CA VAL A 81 1.57 -3.04 11.20
C VAL A 81 2.71 -3.99 11.55
N LEU A 82 3.14 -4.85 10.63
CA LEU A 82 4.30 -5.73 10.83
C LEU A 82 5.58 -4.93 11.08
N THR A 83 5.68 -3.71 10.54
CA THR A 83 6.78 -2.81 10.86
C THR A 83 6.73 -2.26 12.30
N LEU A 84 5.62 -2.33 13.01
CA LEU A 84 5.57 -1.92 14.43
C LEU A 84 6.08 -3.02 15.37
N VAL A 85 6.27 -4.25 14.88
CA VAL A 85 6.74 -5.37 15.69
C VAL A 85 8.21 -5.14 16.07
N PRO A 86 8.58 -5.28 17.36
CA PRO A 86 9.94 -5.02 17.86
C PRO A 86 10.99 -6.07 17.42
N ARG A 87 10.62 -7.05 16.60
CA ARG A 87 11.55 -8.01 15.99
C ARG A 87 12.02 -7.48 14.64
N ASP A 88 13.32 -7.19 14.53
CA ASP A 88 13.92 -6.60 13.33
C ASP A 88 13.65 -7.40 12.05
N SER A 89 13.68 -8.74 12.12
CA SER A 89 13.39 -9.62 10.98
C SER A 89 11.94 -9.50 10.47
N ILE A 90 10.97 -9.43 11.40
CA ILE A 90 9.54 -9.27 11.06
C ILE A 90 9.28 -7.86 10.52
N SER A 91 9.92 -6.86 11.12
CA SER A 91 9.80 -5.48 10.68
C SER A 91 10.37 -5.27 9.26
N ALA A 92 11.53 -5.86 8.96
CA ALA A 92 12.13 -5.81 7.64
C ALA A 92 11.25 -6.53 6.60
N PHE A 93 10.71 -7.70 6.95
CA PHE A 93 9.76 -8.42 6.12
C PHE A 93 8.50 -7.57 5.84
N GLY A 94 7.90 -6.96 6.88
CA GLY A 94 6.74 -6.09 6.74
C GLY A 94 6.98 -4.89 5.83
N THR A 95 8.18 -4.32 5.89
CA THR A 95 8.60 -3.20 5.05
C THR A 95 8.73 -3.63 3.58
N GLY A 96 9.46 -4.72 3.32
CA GLY A 96 9.63 -5.25 1.96
C GLY A 96 8.32 -5.73 1.35
N PHE A 97 7.47 -6.39 2.14
CA PHE A 97 6.14 -6.82 1.75
C PHE A 97 5.25 -5.63 1.36
N ALA A 98 5.21 -4.57 2.18
CA ALA A 98 4.47 -3.36 1.88
C ALA A 98 4.96 -2.67 0.60
N MET A 99 6.28 -2.60 0.38
CA MET A 99 6.86 -2.01 -0.83
C MET A 99 6.44 -2.80 -2.09
N LEU A 100 6.61 -4.12 -2.09
CA LEU A 100 6.22 -4.96 -3.23
C LEU A 100 4.73 -4.83 -3.56
N LEU A 101 3.87 -4.87 -2.54
CA LEU A 101 2.43 -4.76 -2.72
C LEU A 101 1.99 -3.38 -3.19
N SER A 102 2.71 -2.32 -2.81
CA SER A 102 2.45 -0.98 -3.34
C SER A 102 2.74 -0.89 -4.84
N ILE A 103 3.76 -1.58 -5.34
CA ILE A 103 4.06 -1.68 -6.78
C ILE A 103 2.93 -2.43 -7.50
N PHE A 104 2.52 -3.59 -6.96
CA PHE A 104 1.39 -4.34 -7.52
C PHE A 104 0.09 -3.54 -7.53
N SER A 105 -0.14 -2.67 -6.53
CA SER A 105 -1.32 -1.81 -6.49
C SER A 105 -1.42 -0.82 -7.65
N VAL A 106 -0.27 -0.28 -8.11
CA VAL A 106 -0.20 0.63 -9.25
C VAL A 106 -0.58 -0.12 -10.54
N VAL A 107 0.01 -1.30 -10.74
CA VAL A 107 -0.21 -2.12 -11.94
C VAL A 107 -1.64 -2.66 -12.00
N ALA A 108 -2.18 -3.14 -10.88
CA ALA A 108 -3.47 -3.85 -10.86
C ALA A 108 -4.70 -2.93 -10.82
N SER A 109 -4.57 -1.70 -10.31
CA SER A 109 -5.73 -0.83 -10.04
C SER A 109 -5.53 0.65 -10.38
N GLY A 110 -4.43 1.00 -11.06
CA GLY A 110 -4.06 2.40 -11.25
C GLY A 110 -3.85 3.11 -9.92
N GLY A 111 -3.27 2.39 -8.94
CA GLY A 111 -3.00 2.87 -7.58
C GLY A 111 -2.48 4.32 -7.56
N TRP A 112 -2.96 5.13 -6.62
CA TRP A 112 -2.52 6.52 -6.48
C TRP A 112 -1.00 6.59 -6.38
N MET A 113 -0.37 7.22 -7.38
CA MET A 113 1.10 7.39 -7.42
C MET A 113 1.64 8.00 -6.12
N ILE A 114 0.88 8.92 -5.50
CA ILE A 114 1.24 9.53 -4.21
C ILE A 114 1.29 8.48 -3.09
N GLY A 115 0.32 7.56 -3.04
CA GLY A 115 0.30 6.49 -2.04
C GLY A 115 1.47 5.52 -2.21
N PHE A 116 1.77 5.13 -3.45
CA PHE A 116 2.95 4.35 -3.80
C PHE A 116 4.26 5.04 -3.39
N ILE A 117 4.44 6.32 -3.76
CA ILE A 117 5.65 7.09 -3.43
C ILE A 117 5.86 7.15 -1.91
N LEU A 118 4.79 7.38 -1.14
CA LEU A 118 4.87 7.42 0.32
C LEU A 118 5.30 6.07 0.94
N VAL A 119 4.80 4.95 0.39
CA VAL A 119 5.23 3.60 0.84
C VAL A 119 6.70 3.35 0.51
N ILE A 120 7.15 3.69 -0.70
CA ILE A 120 8.55 3.50 -1.10
C ILE A 120 9.49 4.39 -0.29
N VAL A 121 9.19 5.68 -0.15
CA VAL A 121 10.01 6.61 0.64
C VAL A 121 10.04 6.20 2.11
N GLY A 122 8.90 5.81 2.67
CA GLY A 122 8.83 5.27 4.03
C GLY A 122 9.65 3.98 4.19
N GLY A 123 9.62 3.09 3.20
CA GLY A 123 10.42 1.87 3.20
C GLY A 123 11.92 2.13 3.15
N ILE A 124 12.36 3.03 2.28
CA ILE A 124 13.77 3.43 2.17
C ILE A 124 14.23 4.13 3.46
N LEU A 125 13.45 5.06 4.00
CA LEU A 125 13.76 5.76 5.25
C LEU A 125 13.92 4.80 6.44
N ARG A 126 13.27 3.64 6.39
CA ARG A 126 13.40 2.59 7.40
C ARG A 126 14.62 1.69 7.21
N ALA A 127 15.05 1.51 5.97
CA ALA A 127 16.21 0.70 5.62
C ALA A 127 17.55 1.44 5.84
N LEU A 128 17.51 2.79 5.92
CA LEU A 128 18.64 3.68 6.21
C LEU A 128 18.81 3.95 7.72
#